data_AF-A0A7W0PZJ1-F1
#
_entry.id   AF-A0A7W0PZJ1-F1
#
_cell.length_a   1.000
_cell.length_b   1.000
_cell.length_c   1.000
_cell.angle_alpha   90.00
_cell.angle_beta   90.00
_cell.angle_gamma   90.00
#
_symmetry.space_group_name_H-M   'P 1'
#
loop_
_entity.id
_entity.type
_entity.pdbx_description
1 polymer ?
#
loop_
_entity_poly.entity_id
_entity_poly.type
_entity_poly.pdbx_seq_one_letter_code
_entity_poly.pdbx_strand_id
1 'polypeptide(L)'
;MAAATLDDLVRAAPRLLRWSSRPYRWASGSLWTLAWSPRRPLILAVAVYFGLPALVVMGQLQSLLAAMHLPGETAYSLRDLAFPDRADAGIETWFAHSRETTQQFSGPGAVTLLFVLVDTFVFVPAYTIVFSAAAATSFARLRAATDDDPLLPAYRTLTATAFLLVPLLVVVDVLENAATLVLVQQKGDAPGVLEWALTLLWATKWVFAFGILVGLLLAAAALARRARAGGVDLWRTVVALRVQIVLVAFFAVFLFGPVAADQIDDVVRRWIGPDWEEMLASAALTLLLSLVVAATSWR
;
A
#
# COMPACT_ATOMS: atom_id res chain seq x y z
N MET A 1 -6.57 24.29 23.42
CA MET A 1 -7.16 22.95 23.16
C MET A 1 -6.16 21.89 23.59
N ALA A 2 -6.60 20.88 24.36
CA ALA A 2 -5.74 19.76 24.70
C ALA A 2 -5.35 18.97 23.43
N ALA A 3 -4.07 18.63 23.29
CA ALA A 3 -3.59 17.79 22.19
C ALA A 3 -4.29 16.41 22.27
N ALA A 4 -4.68 15.85 21.12
CA ALA A 4 -5.18 14.49 21.06
C ALA A 4 -4.07 13.53 21.53
N THR A 5 -4.43 12.52 22.31
CA THR A 5 -3.50 11.47 22.76
C THR A 5 -3.80 10.13 22.07
N LEU A 6 -2.84 9.21 22.08
CA LEU A 6 -3.08 7.84 21.60
C LEU A 6 -4.21 7.16 22.39
N ASP A 7 -4.31 7.41 23.69
CA ASP A 7 -5.36 6.82 24.53
C ASP A 7 -6.75 7.35 24.17
N ASP A 8 -6.84 8.58 23.68
CA ASP A 8 -8.08 9.10 23.11
C ASP A 8 -8.49 8.36 21.83
N LEU A 9 -7.51 8.10 20.95
CA LEU A 9 -7.73 7.34 19.73
C LEU A 9 -8.17 5.92 20.05
N VAL A 10 -7.44 5.23 20.93
CA VAL A 10 -7.78 3.87 21.35
C VAL A 10 -9.17 3.86 21.97
N ARG A 11 -9.54 4.80 22.83
CA ARG A 11 -10.88 4.86 23.42
C ARG A 11 -11.99 5.04 22.39
N ALA A 12 -11.75 5.78 21.30
CA ALA A 12 -12.72 5.98 20.24
C ALA A 12 -12.95 4.74 19.36
N ALA A 13 -12.05 3.76 19.37
CA ALA A 13 -12.17 2.55 18.57
C ALA A 13 -13.19 1.54 19.14
N PRO A 14 -13.75 0.65 18.30
CA PRO A 14 -14.62 -0.45 18.73
C PRO A 14 -13.97 -1.32 19.80
N ARG A 15 -14.78 -1.90 20.71
CA ARG A 15 -14.30 -2.75 21.81
C ARG A 15 -13.32 -3.82 21.34
N LEU A 16 -13.66 -4.58 20.30
CA LEU A 16 -12.81 -5.64 19.76
C LEU A 16 -11.40 -5.15 19.39
N LEU A 17 -11.30 -3.99 18.73
CA LEU A 17 -10.03 -3.40 18.32
C LEU A 17 -9.22 -2.89 19.51
N ARG A 18 -9.86 -2.34 20.54
CA ARG A 18 -9.17 -1.92 21.78
C ARG A 18 -8.52 -3.09 22.52
N TRP A 19 -9.15 -4.25 22.52
CA TRP A 19 -8.61 -5.45 23.15
C TRP A 19 -7.49 -6.05 22.30
N SER A 20 -7.71 -6.19 21.00
CA SER A 20 -6.68 -6.72 20.08
C SER A 20 -5.48 -5.80 19.91
N SER A 21 -5.59 -4.49 20.19
CA SER A 21 -4.46 -3.56 20.12
C SER A 21 -3.46 -3.65 21.27
N ARG A 22 -3.76 -4.40 22.33
CA ARG A 22 -2.83 -4.58 23.45
C ARG A 22 -1.46 -5.17 23.04
N PRO A 23 -1.39 -6.29 22.30
CA PRO A 23 -0.12 -6.87 21.87
C PRO A 23 0.72 -5.94 20.98
N TYR A 24 0.11 -5.08 20.16
CA TYR A 24 0.82 -4.16 19.25
C TYR A 24 0.76 -2.70 19.70
N ARG A 25 0.47 -2.42 20.97
CA ARG A 25 0.35 -1.04 21.49
C ARG A 25 1.65 -0.26 21.36
N TRP A 26 2.80 -0.92 21.47
CA TRP A 26 4.11 -0.31 21.23
C TRP A 26 4.25 0.18 19.78
N ALA A 27 3.87 -0.63 18.79
CA ALA A 27 3.91 -0.24 17.38
C ALA A 27 2.97 0.95 17.11
N SER A 28 1.73 0.90 17.60
CA SER A 28 0.79 2.02 17.52
C SER A 28 1.33 3.28 18.21
N GLY A 29 2.04 3.12 19.33
CA GLY A 29 2.76 4.19 20.03
C GLY A 29 3.82 4.86 19.17
N SER A 30 4.71 4.07 18.57
CA SER A 30 5.75 4.55 17.67
C SER A 30 5.19 5.24 16.42
N LEU A 31 4.12 4.70 15.84
CA LEU A 31 3.45 5.32 14.70
C LEU A 31 2.77 6.63 15.08
N TRP A 32 2.21 6.71 16.29
CA TRP A 32 1.63 7.93 16.83
C TRP A 32 2.69 9.01 17.05
N THR A 33 3.81 8.67 17.70
CA THR A 33 4.91 9.62 17.93
C THR A 33 5.50 10.11 16.62
N LEU A 34 5.65 9.23 15.62
CA LEU A 34 6.10 9.59 14.27
C LEU A 34 5.13 10.56 13.60
N ALA A 35 3.82 10.33 13.69
CA ALA A 35 2.78 11.20 13.14
C ALA A 35 2.74 12.60 13.77
N TRP A 36 3.33 12.78 14.95
CA TRP A 36 3.43 14.06 15.67
C TRP A 36 4.86 14.61 15.76
N SER A 37 5.82 13.94 15.12
CA SER A 37 7.20 14.41 15.08
C SER A 37 7.29 15.79 14.42
N PRO A 38 8.14 16.72 14.91
CA PRO A 38 8.41 17.98 14.23
C PRO A 38 9.00 17.75 12.82
N ARG A 39 9.60 16.58 12.58
CA ARG A 39 10.14 16.19 11.27
C ARG A 39 9.11 15.48 10.37
N ARG A 40 7.83 15.43 10.76
CA ARG A 40 6.78 14.75 9.98
C ARG A 40 6.76 15.09 8.49
N PRO A 41 6.87 16.36 8.05
CA PRO A 41 6.87 16.68 6.63
C PRO A 41 7.99 15.96 5.87
N LEU A 42 9.20 15.96 6.44
CA LEU A 42 10.36 15.25 5.88
C LEU A 42 10.13 13.74 5.88
N ILE A 43 9.62 13.17 6.99
CA ILE A 43 9.36 11.73 7.10
C ILE A 43 8.34 11.27 6.04
N LEU A 44 7.28 12.06 5.81
CA LEU A 44 6.30 11.78 4.77
C LEU A 44 6.89 11.94 3.36
N ALA A 45 7.69 12.98 3.12
CA ALA A 45 8.37 13.15 1.84
C ALA A 45 9.30 11.98 1.54
N VAL A 46 10.08 11.52 2.52
CA VAL A 46 10.93 10.33 2.42
C VAL A 46 10.10 9.08 2.14
N ALA A 47 9.02 8.85 2.90
CA ALA A 47 8.14 7.71 2.69
C ALA A 47 7.57 7.67 1.26
N VAL A 48 7.10 8.81 0.74
CA VAL A 48 6.61 8.92 -0.64
C VAL A 48 7.73 8.73 -1.65
N TYR A 49 8.87 9.39 -1.44
CA TYR A 49 10.03 9.34 -2.34
C TYR A 49 10.59 7.93 -2.50
N PHE A 50 10.58 7.11 -1.44
CA PHE A 50 11.00 5.70 -1.53
C PHE A 50 9.87 4.75 -1.92
N GLY A 51 8.63 5.04 -1.51
CA GLY A 51 7.47 4.19 -1.81
C GLY A 51 7.08 4.20 -3.29
N LEU A 52 7.17 5.35 -3.97
CA LEU A 52 6.78 5.45 -5.38
C LEU A 52 7.73 4.66 -6.31
N PRO A 53 9.06 4.80 -6.23
CA PRO A 53 9.97 3.95 -7.01
C PRO A 53 9.86 2.47 -6.66
N ALA A 54 9.58 2.13 -5.39
CA ALA A 54 9.38 0.74 -4.99
C ALA A 54 8.22 0.08 -5.76
N LEU A 55 7.11 0.81 -5.97
CA LEU A 55 6.00 0.34 -6.81
C LEU A 55 6.42 0.07 -8.26
N VAL A 56 7.20 0.98 -8.84
CA VAL A 56 7.70 0.82 -10.22
C VAL A 56 8.59 -0.42 -10.30
N VAL A 57 9.53 -0.58 -9.37
CA VAL A 57 10.41 -1.75 -9.30
C VAL A 57 9.59 -3.03 -9.13
N MET A 58 8.61 -3.05 -8.21
CA MET A 58 7.72 -4.19 -8.00
C MET A 58 6.91 -4.54 -9.26
N GLY A 59 6.39 -3.55 -9.97
CA GLY A 59 5.70 -3.76 -11.25
C GLY A 59 6.60 -4.39 -12.30
N GLN A 60 7.83 -3.89 -12.46
CA GLN A 60 8.82 -4.46 -13.37
C GLN A 60 9.19 -5.90 -13.00
N LEU A 61 9.32 -6.21 -11.70
CA LEU A 61 9.59 -7.58 -11.23
C LEU A 61 8.40 -8.53 -11.51
N GLN A 62 7.16 -8.04 -11.41
CA GLN A 62 5.98 -8.81 -11.79
C GLN A 62 5.94 -9.07 -13.30
N SER A 63 6.20 -8.06 -14.13
CA SER A 63 6.27 -8.23 -15.59
C SER A 63 7.41 -9.18 -16.00
N LEU A 64 8.56 -9.14 -15.31
CA LEU A 64 9.64 -10.10 -15.53
C LEU A 64 9.20 -11.54 -15.24
N LEU A 65 8.48 -11.78 -14.14
CA LEU A 65 7.92 -13.10 -13.86
C LEU A 65 6.87 -13.50 -14.91
N ALA A 66 5.98 -12.59 -15.30
CA ALA A 66 4.98 -12.85 -16.33
C ALA A 66 5.61 -13.20 -17.69
N ALA A 67 6.78 -12.64 -18.01
CA ALA A 67 7.55 -12.89 -19.22
C ALA A 67 8.37 -14.19 -19.22
N MET A 68 8.45 -14.92 -18.09
CA MET A 68 9.15 -16.20 -18.04
C MET A 68 8.38 -17.36 -18.70
N HIS A 69 7.10 -17.16 -19.02
CA HIS A 69 6.24 -18.12 -19.73
C HIS A 69 6.49 -18.11 -21.25
N LEU A 70 6.14 -19.20 -21.94
CA LEU A 70 6.29 -19.24 -23.39
C LEU A 70 5.24 -18.39 -24.12
N PRO A 71 5.54 -17.88 -25.33
CA PRO A 71 4.55 -17.20 -26.16
C PRO A 71 3.32 -18.10 -26.41
N GLY A 72 2.12 -17.55 -26.16
CA GLY A 72 0.85 -18.28 -26.30
C GLY A 72 0.35 -18.97 -25.03
N GLU A 73 1.17 -19.02 -23.96
CA GLU A 73 0.75 -19.48 -22.64
C GLU A 73 0.18 -18.34 -21.79
N THR A 74 -0.65 -18.72 -20.82
CA THR A 74 -1.19 -17.81 -19.80
C THR A 74 -0.03 -17.18 -19.02
N ALA A 75 -0.04 -15.85 -18.92
CA ALA A 75 0.93 -15.10 -18.13
C ALA A 75 0.53 -15.15 -16.65
N TYR A 76 1.33 -15.81 -15.82
CA TYR A 76 1.15 -15.75 -14.36
C TYR A 76 2.09 -14.71 -13.72
N SER A 77 1.56 -13.98 -12.75
CA SER A 77 2.29 -13.03 -11.91
C SER A 77 2.30 -13.50 -10.45
N LEU A 78 3.05 -12.83 -9.57
CA LEU A 78 2.99 -13.12 -8.12
C LEU A 78 1.59 -12.98 -7.54
N ARG A 79 0.76 -12.11 -8.12
CA ARG A 79 -0.63 -11.94 -7.68
C ARG A 79 -1.46 -13.19 -7.92
N ASP A 80 -1.17 -13.93 -9.00
CA ASP A 80 -1.91 -15.13 -9.35
C ASP A 80 -1.68 -16.26 -8.35
N LEU A 81 -0.60 -16.22 -7.58
CA LEU A 81 -0.31 -17.18 -6.51
C LEU A 81 -1.31 -17.12 -5.36
N ALA A 82 -2.06 -16.02 -5.22
CA ALA A 82 -3.15 -15.93 -4.26
C ALA A 82 -4.40 -16.74 -4.67
N PHE A 83 -4.38 -17.41 -5.83
CA PHE A 83 -5.43 -18.28 -6.33
C PHE A 83 -4.88 -19.70 -6.51
N PRO A 84 -5.31 -20.68 -5.68
CA PRO A 84 -4.73 -22.02 -5.68
C PRO A 84 -4.70 -22.70 -7.05
N ASP A 85 -5.77 -22.54 -7.84
CA ASP A 85 -5.90 -23.08 -9.20
C ASP A 85 -4.87 -22.51 -10.21
N ARG A 86 -4.25 -21.38 -9.88
CA ARG A 86 -3.25 -20.69 -10.71
C ARG A 86 -1.85 -20.79 -10.15
N ALA A 87 -1.72 -20.98 -8.84
CA ALA A 87 -0.45 -21.00 -8.14
C ALA A 87 0.46 -22.12 -8.64
N ASP A 88 -0.06 -23.36 -8.70
CA ASP A 88 0.68 -24.53 -9.17
C ASP A 88 1.11 -24.35 -10.63
N ALA A 89 0.17 -24.01 -11.51
CA ALA A 89 0.43 -23.81 -12.93
C ALA A 89 1.46 -22.71 -13.18
N GLY A 90 1.36 -21.58 -12.49
CA GLY A 90 2.30 -20.47 -12.63
C GLY A 90 3.72 -20.82 -12.16
N ILE A 91 3.84 -21.53 -11.03
CA ILE A 91 5.15 -21.92 -10.50
C ILE A 91 5.79 -22.99 -11.37
N GLU A 92 5.04 -24.02 -11.76
CA GLU A 92 5.52 -25.09 -12.63
C GLU A 92 6.07 -24.53 -13.94
N THR A 93 5.30 -23.68 -14.60
CA THR A 93 5.68 -23.07 -15.90
C THR A 93 6.86 -22.10 -15.77
N TRP A 94 6.92 -21.29 -14.71
CA TRP A 94 8.11 -20.46 -14.42
C TRP A 94 9.39 -21.29 -14.33
N PHE A 95 9.37 -22.39 -13.58
CA PHE A 95 10.57 -23.21 -13.37
C PHE A 95 10.89 -24.12 -14.56
N ALA A 96 9.88 -24.57 -15.30
CA ALA A 96 10.06 -25.34 -16.53
C ALA A 96 10.71 -24.50 -17.64
N HIS A 97 10.22 -23.28 -17.87
CA HIS A 97 10.61 -22.47 -19.02
C HIS A 97 11.70 -21.44 -18.73
N SER A 98 11.97 -21.09 -17.47
CA SER A 98 13.02 -20.09 -17.14
C SER A 98 14.40 -20.44 -17.72
N ARG A 99 14.77 -21.72 -17.83
CA ARG A 99 16.05 -22.11 -18.47
C ARG A 99 16.09 -21.80 -19.96
N GLU A 100 14.94 -21.80 -20.63
CA GLU A 100 14.79 -21.57 -22.07
C GLU A 100 14.60 -20.08 -22.38
N THR A 101 13.82 -19.37 -21.56
CA THR A 101 13.47 -17.96 -21.77
C THR A 101 14.47 -16.98 -21.16
N THR A 102 15.27 -17.39 -20.17
CA THR A 102 16.07 -16.46 -19.36
C THR A 102 17.52 -16.89 -19.12
N GLN A 103 18.21 -17.51 -20.09
CA GLN A 103 19.64 -17.89 -19.98
C GLN A 103 20.58 -16.76 -19.47
N GLN A 104 20.13 -15.50 -19.46
CA GLN A 104 20.85 -14.31 -18.98
C GLN A 104 20.27 -13.64 -17.71
N PHE A 105 19.11 -14.06 -17.19
CA PHE A 105 18.47 -13.43 -16.02
C PHE A 105 18.41 -14.36 -14.79
N SER A 106 18.32 -13.75 -13.61
CA SER A 106 18.09 -14.44 -12.34
C SER A 106 16.77 -15.22 -12.41
N GLY A 107 16.78 -16.52 -12.04
CA GLY A 107 15.58 -17.37 -12.09
C GLY A 107 14.42 -16.89 -11.21
N PRO A 108 13.21 -17.49 -11.32
CA PRO A 108 11.98 -17.00 -10.69
C PRO A 108 12.12 -16.81 -9.17
N GLY A 109 12.80 -17.73 -8.48
CA GLY A 109 13.04 -17.61 -7.04
C GLY A 109 13.82 -16.35 -6.62
N ALA A 110 14.76 -15.88 -7.45
CA ALA A 110 15.54 -14.67 -7.17
C ALA A 110 14.73 -13.39 -7.45
N VAL A 111 13.92 -13.39 -8.52
CA VAL A 111 13.02 -12.28 -8.83
C VAL A 111 11.95 -12.14 -7.74
N THR A 112 11.35 -13.24 -7.30
CA THR A 112 10.41 -13.27 -6.17
C THR A 112 11.06 -12.78 -4.87
N LEU A 113 12.30 -13.21 -4.57
CA LEU A 113 13.02 -12.72 -3.40
C LEU A 113 13.21 -11.20 -3.47
N LEU A 114 13.65 -10.67 -4.62
CA LEU A 114 13.84 -9.24 -4.79
C LEU A 114 12.51 -8.48 -4.63
N PHE A 115 11.42 -9.00 -5.17
CA PHE A 115 10.08 -8.42 -5.00
C PHE A 115 9.71 -8.36 -3.52
N VAL A 116 9.82 -9.48 -2.80
CA VAL A 116 9.50 -9.58 -1.36
C VAL A 116 10.37 -8.63 -0.53
N LEU A 117 11.65 -8.49 -0.86
CA LEU A 117 12.55 -7.56 -0.17
C LEU A 117 12.16 -6.10 -0.40
N VAL A 118 11.89 -5.71 -1.65
CA VAL A 118 11.46 -4.34 -1.99
C VAL A 118 10.13 -4.02 -1.31
N ASP A 119 9.18 -4.95 -1.36
CA ASP A 119 7.87 -4.78 -0.74
C ASP A 119 8.01 -4.63 0.79
N THR A 120 8.61 -5.62 1.45
CA THR A 120 8.72 -5.69 2.91
C THR A 120 9.54 -4.55 3.52
N PHE A 121 10.64 -4.16 2.88
CA PHE A 121 11.59 -3.21 3.48
C PHE A 121 11.48 -1.79 2.96
N VAL A 122 10.79 -1.55 1.84
CA VAL A 122 10.65 -0.22 1.26
C VAL A 122 9.18 0.19 1.18
N PHE A 123 8.36 -0.62 0.53
CA PHE A 123 6.96 -0.24 0.26
C PHE A 123 6.08 -0.31 1.52
N VAL A 124 6.17 -1.41 2.27
CA VAL A 124 5.42 -1.62 3.51
C VAL A 124 5.68 -0.51 4.54
N PRO A 125 6.94 -0.14 4.85
CA PRO A 125 7.23 1.01 5.72
C PRO A 125 6.68 2.32 5.17
N ALA A 126 6.77 2.55 3.85
CA ALA A 126 6.32 3.78 3.21
C ALA A 126 4.81 3.99 3.38
N TYR A 127 3.97 3.03 2.97
CA TYR A 127 2.52 3.19 3.12
C TYR A 127 2.11 3.21 4.60
N THR A 128 2.82 2.49 5.46
CA THR A 128 2.54 2.45 6.92
C THR A 128 2.68 3.84 7.53
N ILE A 129 3.78 4.53 7.23
CA ILE A 129 4.03 5.90 7.65
C ILE A 129 2.91 6.83 7.15
N VAL A 130 2.57 6.73 5.86
CA VAL A 130 1.56 7.57 5.22
C VAL A 130 0.18 7.36 5.85
N PHE A 131 -0.29 6.12 5.96
CA PHE A 131 -1.60 5.79 6.53
C PHE A 131 -1.69 6.16 8.00
N SER A 132 -0.67 5.86 8.81
CA SER A 132 -0.66 6.23 10.22
C SER A 132 -0.70 7.74 10.42
N ALA A 133 0.12 8.50 9.67
CA ALA A 133 0.10 9.96 9.76
C ALA A 133 -1.23 10.55 9.29
N ALA A 134 -1.79 10.05 8.19
CA ALA A 134 -3.08 10.49 7.68
C ALA A 134 -4.21 10.21 8.68
N ALA A 135 -4.26 9.03 9.26
CA ALA A 135 -5.28 8.66 10.24
C ALA A 135 -5.12 9.44 11.56
N ALA A 136 -3.91 9.56 12.10
CA ALA A 136 -3.66 10.31 13.34
C ALA A 136 -4.02 11.80 13.20
N THR A 137 -3.61 12.43 12.09
CA THR A 137 -3.93 13.84 11.82
C THR A 137 -5.41 14.06 11.59
N SER A 138 -6.07 13.18 10.83
CA SER A 138 -7.52 13.23 10.61
C SER A 138 -8.29 13.07 11.92
N PHE A 139 -7.88 12.13 12.78
CA PHE A 139 -8.50 11.91 14.08
C PHE A 139 -8.39 13.16 14.98
N ALA A 140 -7.21 13.75 15.08
CA ALA A 140 -7.01 14.96 15.88
C ALA A 140 -7.84 16.15 15.35
N ARG A 141 -7.93 16.32 14.04
CA ARG A 141 -8.77 17.36 13.41
C ARG A 141 -10.26 17.12 13.66
N LEU A 142 -10.73 15.87 13.60
CA LEU A 142 -12.11 15.51 13.91
C LEU A 142 -12.43 15.67 15.40
N ARG A 143 -11.49 15.39 16.30
CA ARG A 143 -11.63 15.62 17.74
C ARG A 143 -11.69 17.12 18.08
N ALA A 144 -10.94 17.93 17.34
CA ALA A 144 -10.92 19.38 17.50
C ALA A 144 -12.20 20.09 17.07
N ALA A 145 -12.98 19.48 16.18
CA ALA A 145 -14.19 20.07 15.65
C ALA A 145 -15.34 20.06 16.67
N THR A 146 -16.21 21.08 16.64
CA THR A 146 -17.41 21.17 17.46
C THR A 146 -18.39 20.03 17.16
N ASP A 147 -19.16 19.61 18.16
CA ASP A 147 -20.03 18.42 18.10
C ASP A 147 -21.38 18.66 17.38
N ASP A 148 -21.51 19.75 16.63
CA ASP A 148 -22.76 20.10 15.92
C ASP A 148 -23.11 19.14 14.76
N ASP A 149 -22.18 18.25 14.37
CA ASP A 149 -22.43 17.19 13.39
C ASP A 149 -22.73 15.86 14.10
N PRO A 150 -23.95 15.29 13.98
CA PRO A 150 -24.33 14.05 14.65
C PRO A 150 -23.49 12.84 14.21
N LEU A 151 -22.85 12.91 13.04
CA LEU A 151 -21.99 11.84 12.51
C LEU A 151 -20.54 11.93 12.98
N LEU A 152 -20.15 13.00 13.68
CA LEU A 152 -18.78 13.21 14.12
C LEU A 152 -18.22 12.09 15.01
N PRO A 153 -18.97 11.54 15.98
CA PRO A 153 -18.51 10.38 16.75
C PRO A 153 -18.17 9.19 15.84
N ALA A 154 -19.00 8.93 14.82
CA ALA A 154 -18.77 7.84 13.87
C ALA A 154 -17.49 8.06 13.04
N TYR A 155 -17.26 9.28 12.53
CA TYR A 155 -16.01 9.59 11.82
C TYR A 155 -14.76 9.45 12.69
N ARG A 156 -14.84 9.87 13.96
CA ARG A 156 -13.75 9.69 14.93
C ARG A 156 -13.47 8.20 15.16
N THR A 157 -14.50 7.39 15.35
CA THR A 157 -14.38 5.93 15.50
C THR A 157 -13.80 5.26 14.25
N LEU A 158 -14.27 5.62 13.06
CA LEU A 158 -13.75 5.08 11.79
C LEU A 158 -12.27 5.42 11.59
N THR A 159 -11.88 6.66 11.89
CA THR A 159 -10.48 7.09 11.76
C THR A 159 -9.59 6.41 12.81
N ALA A 160 -10.09 6.22 14.03
CA ALA A 160 -9.38 5.47 15.07
C ALA A 160 -9.20 4.00 14.67
N THR A 161 -10.24 3.37 14.12
CA THR A 161 -10.18 2.02 13.54
C THR A 161 -9.13 1.95 12.44
N ALA A 162 -9.16 2.88 11.48
CA ALA A 162 -8.18 2.92 10.39
C ALA A 162 -6.75 2.98 10.92
N PHE A 163 -6.46 3.84 11.91
CA PHE A 163 -5.14 3.91 12.52
C PHE A 163 -4.71 2.58 13.17
N LEU A 164 -5.61 1.92 13.91
CA LEU A 164 -5.31 0.65 14.59
C LEU A 164 -5.22 -0.55 13.65
N LEU A 165 -5.81 -0.47 12.46
CA LEU A 165 -5.65 -1.50 11.42
C LEU A 165 -4.29 -1.45 10.73
N VAL A 166 -3.57 -0.32 10.74
CA VAL A 166 -2.27 -0.21 10.04
C VAL A 166 -1.24 -1.24 10.53
N PRO A 167 -0.98 -1.42 11.84
CA PRO A 167 -0.04 -2.45 12.30
C PRO A 167 -0.48 -3.87 11.93
N LEU A 168 -1.80 -4.13 11.92
CA LEU A 168 -2.34 -5.43 11.53
C LEU A 168 -2.15 -5.68 10.02
N LEU A 169 -2.35 -4.66 9.20
CA LEU A 169 -2.07 -4.69 7.77
C LEU A 169 -0.59 -5.06 7.52
N VAL A 170 0.35 -4.43 8.22
CA VAL A 170 1.80 -4.75 8.11
C VAL A 170 2.08 -6.21 8.45
N VAL A 171 1.51 -6.73 9.54
CA VAL A 171 1.72 -8.13 9.93
C VAL A 171 1.20 -9.07 8.84
N VAL A 172 0.01 -8.81 8.30
CA VAL A 172 -0.56 -9.64 7.24
C VAL A 172 0.28 -9.56 5.96
N ASP A 173 0.78 -8.38 5.59
CA ASP A 173 1.60 -8.20 4.38
C ASP A 173 2.95 -8.94 4.50
N VAL A 174 3.60 -8.86 5.66
CA VAL A 174 4.85 -9.60 5.91
C VAL A 174 4.62 -11.12 5.88
N LEU A 175 3.50 -11.59 6.43
CA LEU A 175 3.14 -13.01 6.39
C LEU A 175 2.82 -13.48 4.96
N GLU A 176 2.10 -12.68 4.18
CA GLU A 176 1.83 -12.95 2.76
C GLU A 176 3.12 -13.05 1.96
N ASN A 177 4.03 -12.10 2.15
CA ASN A 177 5.34 -12.08 1.51
C ASN A 177 6.20 -13.30 1.89
N ALA A 178 6.18 -13.70 3.16
CA ALA A 178 6.85 -14.91 3.61
C ALA A 178 6.24 -16.18 2.98
N ALA A 179 4.90 -16.28 2.95
CA ALA A 179 4.20 -17.41 2.34
C ALA A 179 4.49 -17.50 0.83
N THR A 180 4.47 -16.36 0.13
CA THR A 180 4.81 -16.24 -1.30
C THR A 180 6.23 -16.74 -1.56
N LEU A 181 7.20 -16.29 -0.75
CA LEU A 181 8.58 -16.72 -0.89
C LEU A 181 8.75 -18.22 -0.66
N VAL A 182 8.13 -18.78 0.39
CA VAL A 182 8.19 -20.21 0.68
C VAL A 182 7.57 -21.03 -0.45
N LEU A 183 6.41 -20.60 -0.95
CA LEU A 183 5.69 -21.27 -2.03
C LEU A 183 6.55 -21.36 -3.31
N VAL A 184 7.18 -20.26 -3.71
CA VAL A 184 8.06 -20.24 -4.90
C VAL A 184 9.36 -21.04 -4.67
N GLN A 185 9.94 -21.00 -3.47
CA GLN A 185 11.17 -21.77 -3.16
C GLN A 185 10.92 -23.28 -3.11
N GLN A 186 9.70 -23.70 -2.78
CA GLN A 186 9.26 -25.10 -2.85
C GLN A 186 8.91 -25.56 -4.26
N LYS A 187 8.97 -24.67 -5.27
CA LYS A 187 8.77 -25.01 -6.69
C LYS A 187 7.46 -25.74 -7.00
N GLY A 188 6.40 -25.46 -6.24
CA GLY A 188 5.10 -26.13 -6.42
C GLY A 188 4.98 -27.46 -5.66
N ASP A 189 6.02 -27.93 -4.96
CA ASP A 189 5.92 -29.08 -4.04
C ASP A 189 5.35 -28.68 -2.67
N ALA A 190 4.79 -27.47 -2.56
CA ALA A 190 4.23 -26.99 -1.32
C ALA A 190 2.94 -27.74 -0.98
N PRO A 191 2.65 -28.00 0.31
CA PRO A 191 1.34 -28.52 0.68
C PRO A 191 0.28 -27.48 0.33
N GLY A 192 -0.83 -27.87 -0.32
CA GLY A 192 -1.91 -26.94 -0.72
C GLY A 192 -2.51 -26.10 0.42
N VAL A 193 -2.26 -26.48 1.68
CA VAL A 193 -2.53 -25.64 2.86
C VAL A 193 -1.82 -24.27 2.77
N LEU A 194 -0.62 -24.21 2.20
CA LEU A 194 0.15 -22.97 2.03
C LEU A 194 -0.49 -22.03 1.02
N GLU A 195 -1.00 -22.53 -0.10
CA GLU A 195 -1.76 -21.72 -1.09
C GLU A 195 -3.03 -21.15 -0.49
N TRP A 196 -3.78 -21.96 0.28
CA TRP A 196 -4.97 -21.47 1.00
C TRP A 196 -4.61 -20.45 2.07
N ALA A 197 -3.49 -20.62 2.77
CA ALA A 197 -2.99 -19.65 3.72
C ALA A 197 -2.61 -18.33 3.02
N LEU A 198 -1.93 -18.41 1.87
CA LEU A 198 -1.58 -17.24 1.04
C LEU A 198 -2.84 -16.51 0.56
N THR A 199 -3.84 -17.25 0.06
CA THR A 199 -5.15 -16.71 -0.35
C THR A 199 -5.81 -15.94 0.80
N LEU A 200 -5.84 -16.52 1.99
CA LEU A 200 -6.44 -15.91 3.17
C LEU A 200 -5.69 -14.64 3.59
N LEU A 201 -4.35 -14.67 3.58
CA LEU A 201 -3.51 -13.52 3.91
C LEU A 201 -3.72 -12.39 2.90
N TRP A 202 -3.68 -12.70 1.61
CA TRP A 202 -3.97 -11.75 0.53
C TRP A 202 -5.35 -11.12 0.70
N ALA A 203 -6.41 -11.91 0.88
CA ALA A 203 -7.76 -11.39 1.08
C ALA A 203 -7.87 -10.50 2.33
N THR A 204 -7.23 -10.93 3.43
CA THR A 204 -7.21 -10.17 4.69
C THR A 204 -6.48 -8.83 4.53
N LYS A 205 -5.35 -8.82 3.80
CA LYS A 205 -4.59 -7.60 3.47
C LYS A 205 -5.51 -6.58 2.79
N TRP A 206 -6.23 -7.03 1.76
CA TRP A 206 -7.13 -6.17 1.01
C TRP A 206 -8.32 -5.65 1.81
N VAL A 207 -8.91 -6.49 2.67
CA VAL A 207 -9.98 -6.06 3.59
C VAL A 207 -9.48 -4.97 4.53
N PHE A 208 -8.28 -5.12 5.11
CA PHE A 208 -7.70 -4.10 5.98
C PHE A 208 -7.35 -2.82 5.22
N ALA A 209 -6.68 -2.93 4.07
CA ALA A 209 -6.33 -1.78 3.24
C ALA A 209 -7.59 -1.01 2.82
N PHE A 210 -8.63 -1.70 2.34
CA PHE A 210 -9.90 -1.08 1.98
C PHE A 210 -10.57 -0.40 3.17
N GLY A 211 -10.63 -1.06 4.33
CA GLY A 211 -11.19 -0.48 5.56
C GLY A 211 -10.47 0.80 5.99
N ILE A 212 -9.14 0.83 5.89
CA ILE A 212 -8.32 2.02 6.17
C ILE A 212 -8.65 3.14 5.19
N LEU A 213 -8.65 2.85 3.89
CA LEU A 213 -8.93 3.83 2.83
C LEU A 213 -10.32 4.44 2.97
N VAL A 214 -11.35 3.62 3.19
CA VAL A 214 -12.73 4.09 3.41
C VAL A 214 -12.80 4.99 4.65
N GLY A 215 -12.17 4.59 5.76
CA GLY A 215 -12.11 5.41 6.97
C GLY A 215 -11.48 6.78 6.73
N LEU A 216 -10.36 6.82 5.99
CA LEU A 216 -9.67 8.06 5.63
C LEU A 216 -10.47 8.93 4.65
N LEU A 217 -11.11 8.34 3.65
CA LEU A 217 -11.96 9.06 2.68
C LEU A 217 -13.16 9.71 3.36
N LEU A 218 -13.84 8.98 4.24
CA LEU A 218 -14.97 9.52 5.00
C LEU A 218 -14.53 10.63 5.96
N ALA A 219 -13.36 10.49 6.60
CA ALA A 219 -12.78 11.54 7.43
C ALA A 219 -12.44 12.79 6.59
N ALA A 220 -11.84 12.63 5.42
CA ALA A 220 -11.53 13.72 4.50
C ALA A 220 -12.81 14.43 4.02
N ALA A 221 -13.85 13.68 3.65
CA ALA A 221 -15.14 14.23 3.26
C ALA A 221 -15.80 15.01 4.42
N ALA A 222 -15.75 14.49 5.64
CA ALA A 222 -16.26 15.18 6.83
C ALA A 222 -15.51 16.51 7.09
N LEU A 223 -14.18 16.50 7.00
CA LEU A 223 -13.36 17.70 7.14
C LEU A 223 -13.60 18.72 6.02
N ALA A 224 -13.77 18.26 4.77
CA ALA A 224 -14.04 19.12 3.62
C ALA A 224 -15.42 19.79 3.69
N ARG A 225 -16.47 19.06 4.10
CA ARG A 225 -17.81 19.63 4.32
C ARG A 225 -17.79 20.75 5.36
N ARG A 226 -16.96 20.60 6.39
CA ARG A 226 -16.85 21.57 7.48
C ARG A 226 -16.08 22.82 7.10
N ALA A 227 -15.03 22.67 6.32
CA ALA A 227 -14.33 23.84 5.77
C ALA A 227 -15.26 24.71 4.91
N ARG A 228 -16.12 24.09 4.09
CA ARG A 228 -17.17 24.80 3.32
C ARG A 228 -18.10 25.60 4.22
N ALA A 229 -18.57 25.02 5.32
CA ALA A 229 -19.52 25.65 6.22
C ALA A 229 -18.91 26.79 7.05
N GLY A 230 -17.61 26.71 7.39
CA GLY A 230 -16.91 27.72 8.18
C GLY A 230 -16.40 28.93 7.40
N GLY A 231 -16.73 29.07 6.11
CA GLY A 231 -16.22 30.15 5.26
C GLY A 231 -14.71 30.10 5.02
N VAL A 232 -14.05 28.99 5.38
CA VAL A 232 -12.63 28.76 5.12
C VAL A 232 -12.52 28.38 3.66
N ASP A 233 -11.67 29.12 2.93
CA ASP A 233 -11.44 28.93 1.51
C ASP A 233 -11.26 27.45 1.17
N LEU A 234 -12.23 26.91 0.41
CA LEU A 234 -12.26 25.52 -0.03
C LEU A 234 -10.91 25.13 -0.63
N TRP A 235 -10.26 26.08 -1.29
CA TRP A 235 -8.96 25.90 -1.87
C TRP A 235 -7.92 25.55 -0.82
N ARG A 236 -7.85 26.22 0.33
CA ARG A 236 -6.91 25.89 1.42
C ARG A 236 -7.15 24.51 2.04
N THR A 237 -8.41 24.06 2.12
CA THR A 237 -8.74 22.74 2.69
C THR A 237 -8.54 21.61 1.68
N VAL A 238 -8.89 21.81 0.42
CA VAL A 238 -8.52 20.93 -0.69
C VAL A 238 -7.00 20.87 -0.78
N VAL A 239 -6.29 21.98 -0.64
CA VAL A 239 -4.82 22.06 -0.55
C VAL A 239 -4.26 21.31 0.67
N ALA A 240 -4.95 21.31 1.81
CA ALA A 240 -4.54 20.57 3.00
C ALA A 240 -4.86 19.06 2.92
N LEU A 241 -5.82 18.66 2.08
CA LEU A 241 -6.24 17.28 1.84
C LEU A 241 -5.73 16.71 0.50
N ARG A 242 -5.17 17.55 -0.40
CA ARG A 242 -4.78 17.18 -1.78
C ARG A 242 -3.77 16.04 -1.79
N VAL A 243 -2.83 16.05 -0.85
CA VAL A 243 -1.82 15.01 -0.74
C VAL A 243 -2.46 13.69 -0.34
N GLN A 244 -3.45 13.72 0.57
CA GLN A 244 -4.19 12.53 0.98
C GLN A 244 -5.13 12.02 -0.12
N ILE A 245 -5.83 12.91 -0.83
CA ILE A 245 -6.70 12.54 -1.95
C ILE A 245 -5.88 12.02 -3.13
N VAL A 246 -4.76 12.67 -3.47
CA VAL A 246 -3.84 12.21 -4.51
C VAL A 246 -3.16 10.91 -4.11
N LEU A 247 -2.70 10.75 -2.86
CA LEU A 247 -2.15 9.48 -2.39
C LEU A 247 -3.21 8.39 -2.41
N VAL A 248 -4.43 8.64 -1.92
CA VAL A 248 -5.52 7.65 -1.93
C VAL A 248 -5.94 7.30 -3.35
N ALA A 249 -6.08 8.28 -4.25
CA ALA A 249 -6.39 8.03 -5.65
C ALA A 249 -5.25 7.31 -6.38
N PHE A 250 -3.99 7.69 -6.10
CA PHE A 250 -2.81 7.06 -6.68
C PHE A 250 -2.65 5.61 -6.21
N PHE A 251 -2.69 5.37 -4.90
CA PHE A 251 -2.68 4.02 -4.34
C PHE A 251 -3.89 3.24 -4.83
N ALA A 252 -5.09 3.82 -4.89
CA ALA A 252 -6.27 3.12 -5.40
C ALA A 252 -6.17 2.77 -6.89
N VAL A 253 -5.57 3.62 -7.72
CA VAL A 253 -5.33 3.32 -9.14
C VAL A 253 -4.26 2.24 -9.30
N PHE A 254 -3.20 2.26 -8.50
CA PHE A 254 -2.13 1.27 -8.58
C PHE A 254 -2.52 -0.09 -7.97
N LEU A 255 -3.35 -0.06 -6.93
CA LEU A 255 -3.86 -1.25 -6.23
C LEU A 255 -5.12 -1.85 -6.90
N PHE A 256 -5.97 -1.01 -7.51
CA PHE A 256 -7.28 -1.38 -8.09
C PHE A 256 -7.47 -0.95 -9.55
N GLY A 257 -6.41 -0.73 -10.32
CA GLY A 257 -6.47 -0.49 -11.77
C GLY A 257 -6.28 -1.72 -12.67
N PRO A 258 -6.81 -2.93 -12.38
CA PRO A 258 -6.50 -4.15 -13.14
C PRO A 258 -7.29 -4.26 -14.45
N VAL A 259 -7.52 -3.16 -15.18
CA VAL A 259 -8.24 -3.24 -16.48
C VAL A 259 -7.34 -2.90 -17.67
N ALA A 260 -6.14 -2.37 -17.44
CA ALA A 260 -5.17 -2.08 -18.51
C ALA A 260 -3.90 -2.96 -18.47
N ALA A 261 -3.68 -3.73 -17.41
CA ALA A 261 -2.45 -4.51 -17.23
C ALA A 261 -2.30 -5.63 -18.28
N ASP A 262 -3.37 -6.36 -18.60
CA ASP A 262 -3.31 -7.46 -19.57
C ASP A 262 -2.94 -7.01 -20.99
N GLN A 263 -3.26 -5.75 -21.36
CA GLN A 263 -2.83 -5.16 -22.63
C GLN A 263 -1.40 -4.59 -22.57
N ILE A 264 -0.99 -4.09 -21.40
CA ILE A 264 0.37 -3.59 -21.19
C ILE A 264 1.36 -4.75 -21.16
N ASP A 265 1.04 -5.87 -20.53
CA ASP A 265 1.91 -7.05 -20.50
C ASP A 265 2.07 -7.68 -21.90
N ASP A 266 1.03 -7.64 -22.74
CA ASP A 266 1.12 -8.07 -24.15
C ASP A 266 1.90 -7.07 -25.04
N VAL A 267 1.95 -5.79 -24.66
CA VAL A 267 2.80 -4.76 -25.30
C VAL A 267 4.25 -4.87 -24.82
N VAL A 268 4.50 -5.07 -23.53
CA VAL A 268 5.82 -5.31 -22.93
C VAL A 268 6.46 -6.59 -23.49
N ARG A 269 5.67 -7.65 -23.74
CA ARG A 269 6.11 -8.86 -24.46
C ARG A 269 6.62 -8.58 -25.88
N ARG A 270 6.15 -7.53 -26.55
CA ARG A 270 6.63 -7.09 -27.88
C ARG A 270 7.79 -6.10 -27.80
N TRP A 271 8.13 -5.63 -26.59
CA TRP A 271 9.11 -4.57 -26.31
C TRP A 271 10.40 -5.11 -25.68
N ILE A 272 10.81 -6.34 -26.02
CA ILE A 272 12.20 -6.77 -25.85
C ILE A 272 13.05 -5.98 -26.87
N GLY A 273 13.24 -4.70 -26.57
CA GLY A 273 13.97 -3.67 -27.30
C GLY A 273 14.36 -2.56 -26.30
N PRO A 274 15.50 -1.89 -26.48
CA PRO A 274 16.21 -1.19 -25.40
C PRO A 274 15.66 0.23 -25.18
N ASP A 275 14.40 0.38 -24.76
CA ASP A 275 13.81 1.72 -24.61
C ASP A 275 13.85 2.21 -23.15
N TRP A 276 15.09 2.53 -22.73
CA TRP A 276 15.42 3.15 -21.44
C TRP A 276 14.75 4.51 -21.19
N GLU A 277 14.22 5.12 -22.26
CA GLU A 277 13.62 6.45 -22.26
C GLU A 277 12.30 6.51 -21.48
N GLU A 278 11.48 5.45 -21.51
CA GLU A 278 10.22 5.41 -20.76
C GLU A 278 10.43 5.17 -19.26
N MET A 279 11.44 4.37 -18.91
CA MET A 279 11.88 4.21 -17.52
C MET A 279 12.41 5.55 -16.98
N LEU A 280 13.21 6.27 -17.77
CA LEU A 280 13.72 7.59 -17.42
C LEU A 280 12.60 8.64 -17.33
N ALA A 281 11.59 8.59 -18.21
CA ALA A 281 10.43 9.48 -18.18
C ALA A 281 9.55 9.22 -16.95
N SER A 282 9.33 7.94 -16.59
CA SER A 282 8.59 7.53 -15.40
C SER A 282 9.33 7.93 -14.12
N ALA A 283 10.65 7.73 -14.08
CA ALA A 283 11.51 8.18 -13.00
C ALA A 283 11.52 9.71 -12.88
N ALA A 284 11.65 10.44 -14.00
CA ALA A 284 11.62 11.90 -14.03
C ALA A 284 10.27 12.47 -13.60
N LEU A 285 9.16 11.87 -14.03
CA LEU A 285 7.81 12.25 -13.60
C LEU A 285 7.61 11.99 -12.11
N THR A 286 8.11 10.86 -11.60
CA THR A 286 8.09 10.52 -10.17
C THR A 286 8.91 11.52 -9.36
N LEU A 287 10.08 11.92 -9.86
CA LEU A 287 10.96 12.92 -9.26
C LEU A 287 10.30 14.30 -9.26
N LEU A 288 9.65 14.69 -10.36
CA LEU A 288 8.92 15.94 -10.50
C LEU A 288 7.73 16.00 -9.53
N LEU A 289 6.93 14.93 -9.45
CA LEU A 289 5.80 14.84 -8.51
C LEU A 289 6.28 14.83 -7.06
N SER A 290 7.38 14.16 -6.76
CA SER A 290 7.99 14.16 -5.43
C SER A 290 8.53 15.55 -5.04
N LEU A 291 9.13 16.28 -5.98
CA LEU A 291 9.57 17.67 -5.79
C LEU A 291 8.38 18.62 -5.57
N VAL A 292 7.28 18.43 -6.29
CA VAL A 292 6.04 19.20 -6.06
C VAL A 292 5.45 18.90 -4.69
N VAL A 293 5.45 17.65 -4.24
CA VAL A 293 5.03 17.27 -2.88
C VAL A 293 5.96 17.86 -1.82
N ALA A 294 7.28 17.84 -2.04
CA ALA A 294 8.27 18.42 -1.14
C ALA A 294 8.13 19.96 -1.05
N ALA A 295 7.99 20.63 -2.18
CA ALA A 295 7.83 22.09 -2.27
C ALA A 295 6.51 22.57 -1.65
N THR A 296 5.45 21.76 -1.72
CA THR A 296 4.12 22.13 -1.20
C THR A 296 3.84 21.64 0.22
N SER A 297 4.70 20.79 0.79
CA SER A 297 4.67 20.34 2.20
C SER A 297 5.51 21.21 3.14
N TRP A 298 6.28 22.15 2.60
CA TRP A 298 7.08 23.12 3.34
C TRP A 298 6.26 24.37 3.71
N ARG A 299 5.22 24.22 4.53
CA ARG A 299 4.55 25.32 5.25
C ARG A 299 3.95 24.82 6.55
#